data_AF-A0A1G6IU13-F1
#
_entry.id   AF-A0A1G6IU13-F1
#
_cell.length_a   1.000
_cell.length_b   1.000
_cell.length_c   1.000
_cell.angle_alpha   90.00
_cell.angle_beta   90.00
_cell.angle_gamma   90.00
#
_symmetry.space_group_name_H-M   'P 1'
#
loop_
_entity.id
_entity.type
_entity.pdbx_description
1 polymer ?
#
loop_
_entity_poly.entity_id
_entity_poly.type
_entity_poly.pdbx_seq_one_letter_code
_entity_poly.pdbx_strand_id
1 'polypeptide(L)'
;MERDDQLMKSLINKLSIGVVIADQQGQLLFTNQTIKEMTGYTEAEIKTMEDWYKKAYPDLKSRKKAKKYFEYDIENDIQDRTYKITTAAGDYKYFNFRYSQLDDGKILFEIIDISHRIKQKQELKN
;
A
#
# COMPACT_ATOMS: atom_id res chain seq x y z
N MET A 1 -23.69 -15.79 0.23
CA MET A 1 -22.77 -15.28 1.28
C MET A 1 -21.44 -16.02 1.24
N GLU A 2 -21.22 -17.19 1.88
CA GLU A 2 -19.88 -17.82 1.88
C GLU A 2 -19.27 -18.11 0.50
N ARG A 3 -20.08 -18.54 -0.47
CA ARG A 3 -19.61 -18.81 -1.84
C ARG A 3 -19.22 -17.54 -2.60
N ASP A 4 -19.90 -16.43 -2.30
CA ASP A 4 -19.68 -15.14 -2.95
C ASP A 4 -18.40 -14.48 -2.40
N ASP A 5 -18.18 -14.61 -1.08
CA ASP A 5 -16.99 -14.09 -0.41
C ASP A 5 -15.71 -14.81 -0.86
N GLN A 6 -15.77 -16.14 -1.01
CA GLN A 6 -14.66 -16.93 -1.54
C GLN A 6 -14.34 -16.57 -2.99
N LEU A 7 -15.37 -16.36 -3.82
CA LEU A 7 -15.18 -15.91 -5.20
C LEU A 7 -14.56 -14.52 -5.24
N MET A 8 -15.08 -13.56 -4.47
CA MET A 8 -14.52 -12.21 -4.40
C MET A 8 -13.07 -12.21 -3.96
N LYS A 9 -12.73 -12.96 -2.90
CA LYS A 9 -11.35 -13.10 -2.44
C LYS A 9 -10.44 -13.68 -3.52
N SER A 10 -10.90 -14.70 -4.25
CA SER A 10 -10.17 -15.28 -5.37
C SER A 10 -9.97 -14.27 -6.51
N LEU A 11 -10.99 -13.48 -6.85
CA LEU A 11 -10.89 -12.45 -7.89
C LEU A 11 -9.91 -11.35 -7.51
N ILE A 12 -10.01 -10.83 -6.28
CA ILE A 12 -9.14 -9.77 -5.76
C ILE A 12 -7.67 -10.23 -5.69
N ASN A 13 -7.43 -11.50 -5.36
CA ASN A 13 -6.07 -12.07 -5.36
C ASN A 13 -5.47 -12.24 -6.76
N LYS A 14 -6.27 -12.22 -7.83
CA LYS A 14 -5.78 -12.29 -9.21
C LYS A 14 -5.50 -10.92 -9.83
N LEU A 15 -5.83 -9.84 -9.12
CA LEU A 15 -5.56 -8.50 -9.61
C LEU A 15 -4.05 -8.20 -9.57
N SER A 16 -3.54 -7.54 -10.60
CA SER A 16 -2.17 -7.03 -10.64
C SER A 16 -1.95 -5.77 -9.78
N ILE A 17 -2.92 -5.41 -8.94
CA ILE A 17 -2.85 -4.31 -8.00
C ILE A 17 -2.84 -4.85 -6.57
N GLY A 18 -2.09 -4.20 -5.70
CA GLY A 18 -2.17 -4.42 -4.27
C GLY A 18 -3.45 -3.81 -3.73
N VAL A 19 -4.17 -4.58 -2.92
CA VAL A 19 -5.39 -4.12 -2.25
C VAL A 19 -5.19 -4.25 -0.75
N VAL A 20 -5.41 -3.14 -0.04
CA VAL A 20 -5.41 -3.10 1.43
C VAL A 20 -6.67 -2.39 1.90
N ILE A 21 -7.35 -2.95 2.89
CA ILE A 21 -8.48 -2.30 3.55
C ILE A 21 -8.10 -2.07 5.01
N ALA A 22 -8.28 -0.85 5.49
CA ALA A 22 -8.06 -0.49 6.88
C ALA A 22 -9.33 0.12 7.52
N ASP A 23 -9.49 -0.08 8.82
CA ASP A 23 -10.49 0.67 9.61
C ASP A 23 -9.96 2.05 10.02
N GLN A 24 -10.81 2.83 10.69
CA GLN A 24 -10.50 4.17 11.19
C GLN A 24 -9.42 4.16 12.29
N GLN A 25 -9.19 3.02 12.95
CA GLN A 25 -8.14 2.82 13.94
C GLN A 25 -6.82 2.38 13.29
N GLY A 26 -6.80 2.25 11.96
CA GLY A 26 -5.64 1.81 11.19
C GLY A 26 -5.34 0.32 11.31
N GLN A 27 -6.28 -0.51 11.76
CA GLN A 27 -6.13 -1.97 11.66
C GLN A 27 -6.33 -2.39 10.21
N LEU A 28 -5.45 -3.25 9.71
CA LEU A 28 -5.61 -3.84 8.38
C LEU A 28 -6.63 -4.97 8.47
N LEU A 29 -7.80 -4.74 7.88
CA LEU A 29 -8.89 -5.72 7.83
C LEU A 29 -8.67 -6.73 6.72
N PHE A 30 -8.01 -6.33 5.64
CA PHE A 30 -7.76 -7.17 4.48
C PHE A 30 -6.50 -6.75 3.73
N THR A 31 -5.75 -7.74 3.24
CA THR A 31 -4.69 -7.56 2.24
C THR A 31 -4.79 -8.67 1.20
N ASN A 32 -4.63 -8.34 -0.08
CA ASN A 32 -4.60 -9.37 -1.12
C ASN A 32 -3.23 -10.04 -1.27
N GLN A 33 -3.17 -11.12 -2.06
CA GLN A 33 -1.92 -11.82 -2.33
C GLN A 33 -0.87 -10.91 -3.01
N THR A 34 -1.30 -10.07 -3.94
CA THR A 34 -0.43 -9.20 -4.74
C THR A 34 0.37 -8.22 -3.89
N ILE A 35 -0.23 -7.57 -2.88
CA ILE A 35 0.53 -6.65 -2.01
C ILE A 35 1.61 -7.36 -1.19
N LYS A 36 1.35 -8.61 -0.78
CA LYS A 36 2.33 -9.44 -0.06
C LYS A 36 3.49 -9.80 -0.96
N GLU A 37 3.22 -10.20 -2.20
CA GLU A 37 4.26 -10.50 -3.19
C GLU A 37 5.07 -9.26 -3.58
N MET A 38 4.42 -8.11 -3.75
CA MET A 38 5.10 -6.86 -4.10
C MET A 38 6.05 -6.38 -2.99
N THR A 39 5.66 -6.55 -1.73
CA THR A 39 6.40 -6.03 -0.56
C THR A 39 7.30 -7.05 0.11
N GLY A 40 7.00 -8.34 -0.02
CA GLY A 40 7.64 -9.43 0.70
C GLY A 40 7.21 -9.57 2.16
N TYR A 41 6.29 -8.74 2.66
CA TYR A 41 5.84 -8.80 4.05
C TYR A 41 4.64 -9.74 4.24
N THR A 42 4.60 -10.38 5.40
CA THR A 42 3.49 -11.25 5.80
C THR A 42 2.42 -10.50 6.60
N GLU A 43 1.19 -11.03 6.65
CA GLU A 43 0.11 -10.48 7.49
C GLU A 43 0.47 -10.49 8.99
N ALA A 44 1.32 -11.42 9.43
CA ALA A 44 1.75 -11.49 10.81
C ALA A 44 2.68 -10.31 11.19
N GLU A 45 3.41 -9.78 10.22
CA GLU A 45 4.35 -8.67 10.42
C GLU A 45 3.69 -7.29 10.30
N ILE A 46 2.59 -7.20 9.56
CA ILE A 46 1.89 -5.94 9.29
C ILE A 46 0.40 -6.12 9.56
N LYS A 47 0.01 -5.78 10.78
CA LYS A 47 -1.40 -5.83 11.22
C LYS A 47 -2.04 -4.45 11.21
N THR A 48 -1.23 -3.41 11.25
CA THR A 48 -1.68 -2.03 11.38
C THR A 48 -0.96 -1.10 10.41
N MET A 49 -1.55 0.07 10.15
CA MET A 49 -0.90 1.17 9.45
C MET A 49 0.40 1.60 10.17
N GLU A 50 0.46 1.49 11.49
CA GLU A 50 1.69 1.79 12.25
C GLU A 50 2.80 0.77 11.94
N ASP A 51 2.47 -0.52 11.87
CA ASP A 51 3.42 -1.57 11.49
C ASP A 51 3.90 -1.34 10.05
N TRP A 52 2.99 -0.96 9.16
CA TRP A 52 3.31 -0.59 7.78
C TRP A 52 4.33 0.54 7.74
N TYR A 53 4.08 1.66 8.44
CA TYR A 53 5.03 2.77 8.50
C TYR A 53 6.40 2.35 9.06
N LYS A 54 6.43 1.45 10.04
CA LYS A 54 7.68 0.93 10.61
C LYS A 54 8.49 0.12 9.61
N LYS A 55 7.83 -0.76 8.85
CA LYS A 55 8.45 -1.65 7.87
C LYS A 55 8.82 -0.92 6.58
N ALA A 56 7.90 -0.14 6.01
CA ALA A 56 8.10 0.65 4.80
C ALA A 56 9.17 1.74 4.97
N TYR A 57 9.26 2.32 6.17
CA TYR A 57 10.21 3.38 6.53
C TYR A 57 10.93 3.03 7.86
N PRO A 58 12.00 2.22 7.82
CA PRO A 58 12.74 1.83 9.01
C PRO A 58 13.40 3.02 9.73
N ASP A 59 13.91 3.99 8.98
CA ASP A 59 14.45 5.24 9.52
C ASP A 59 13.35 6.13 10.10
N LEU A 60 13.56 6.60 11.34
CA LEU A 60 12.58 7.39 12.09
C LEU A 60 12.28 8.74 11.42
N LYS A 61 13.29 9.40 10.84
CA LYS A 61 13.12 10.71 10.20
C LYS A 61 12.28 10.57 8.93
N SER A 62 12.60 9.58 8.10
CA SER A 62 11.87 9.22 6.89
C SER A 62 10.43 8.81 7.21
N ARG A 63 10.23 8.01 8.27
CA ARG A 63 8.89 7.61 8.73
C ARG A 63 8.02 8.79 9.14
N LYS A 64 8.55 9.70 9.98
CA LYS A 64 7.81 10.90 10.40
C LYS A 64 7.43 11.77 9.21
N LYS A 65 8.32 11.88 8.22
CA LYS A 65 8.07 12.62 6.98
C LYS A 65 6.96 11.97 6.14
N ALA A 66 7.01 10.64 5.98
CA ALA A 66 6.01 9.89 5.23
C ALA A 66 4.62 10.01 5.86
N LYS A 67 4.50 9.86 7.19
CA LYS A 67 3.22 10.05 7.90
C LYS A 67 2.61 11.43 7.65
N LYS A 68 3.41 12.49 7.83
CA LYS A 68 2.96 13.87 7.61
C LYS A 68 2.48 14.12 6.17
N TYR A 69 3.17 13.56 5.18
CA TYR A 69 2.73 13.71 3.80
C TYR A 69 1.44 12.98 3.51
N PHE A 70 1.30 11.77 4.05
CA PHE A 70 0.08 11.01 3.88
C PHE A 70 -1.12 11.65 4.61
N GLU A 71 -0.92 12.18 5.81
CA GLU A 71 -1.91 13.00 6.53
C GLU A 71 -2.33 14.22 5.70
N TYR A 72 -1.36 14.98 5.18
CA TYR A 72 -1.61 16.11 4.29
C TYR A 72 -2.38 15.70 3.03
N ASP A 73 -2.02 14.56 2.42
CA ASP A 73 -2.69 14.06 1.22
C ASP A 73 -4.15 13.72 1.50
N ILE A 74 -4.44 13.08 2.64
CA ILE A 74 -5.82 12.82 3.07
C ILE A 74 -6.60 14.12 3.28
N GLU A 75 -6.03 15.08 4.02
CA GLU A 75 -6.68 16.36 4.33
C GLU A 75 -7.00 17.20 3.08
N ASN A 76 -6.21 17.02 2.01
CA ASN A 76 -6.33 17.79 0.77
C ASN A 76 -6.90 16.95 -0.40
N ASP A 77 -7.45 15.77 -0.11
CA ASP A 77 -8.04 14.84 -1.07
C ASP A 77 -7.10 14.49 -2.25
N ILE A 78 -5.81 14.33 -1.95
CA ILE A 78 -4.78 13.99 -2.93
C ILE A 78 -4.69 12.47 -3.04
N GLN A 79 -5.49 11.93 -3.95
CA GLN A 79 -5.68 10.48 -4.09
C GLN A 79 -4.69 9.78 -5.02
N ASP A 80 -3.73 10.46 -5.66
CA ASP A 80 -2.74 9.82 -6.55
C ASP A 80 -1.32 10.28 -6.21
N ARG A 81 -0.58 9.43 -5.48
CA ARG A 81 0.76 9.76 -4.97
C ARG A 81 1.73 8.62 -5.17
N THR A 82 2.99 8.98 -5.43
CA THR A 82 4.08 8.00 -5.54
C THR A 82 4.97 8.08 -4.32
N TYR A 83 5.17 6.94 -3.66
CA TYR A 83 6.00 6.79 -2.48
C TYR A 83 7.13 5.78 -2.73
N LYS A 84 8.30 6.03 -2.15
CA LYS A 84 9.42 5.08 -2.14
C LYS A 84 9.33 4.24 -0.87
N ILE A 85 9.21 2.93 -1.03
CA ILE A 85 8.91 1.97 0.04
C ILE A 85 10.06 0.96 0.16
N THR A 86 10.42 0.60 1.40
CA THR A 86 11.36 -0.49 1.70
C THR A 86 10.64 -1.83 1.73
N THR A 87 11.13 -2.82 0.98
CA THR A 87 10.58 -4.18 0.99
C THR A 87 11.19 -5.02 2.12
N ALA A 88 10.65 -6.22 2.35
CA ALA A 88 11.21 -7.19 3.29
C ALA A 88 12.65 -7.62 2.95
N ALA A 89 13.03 -7.57 1.66
CA ALA A 89 14.39 -7.87 1.21
C ALA A 89 15.37 -6.71 1.48
N GLY A 90 14.89 -5.56 1.95
CA GLY A 90 15.70 -4.37 2.22
C GLY A 90 15.98 -3.49 1.00
N ASP A 91 15.52 -3.90 -0.20
CA ASP A 91 15.55 -3.05 -1.38
C ASP A 91 14.36 -2.07 -1.41
N TYR A 92 14.31 -1.23 -2.44
CA TYR A 92 13.27 -0.21 -2.56
C TYR A 92 12.44 -0.36 -3.82
N LYS A 93 11.14 -0.11 -3.67
CA LYS A 93 10.19 0.02 -4.76
C LYS A 93 9.47 1.37 -4.72
N TYR A 94 8.98 1.79 -5.87
CA TYR A 94 8.16 2.98 -6.02
C TYR A 94 6.72 2.56 -6.23
N PHE A 95 5.89 2.86 -5.25
CA PHE A 95 4.48 2.50 -5.25
C PHE A 95 3.64 3.73 -5.51
N ASN A 96 2.74 3.62 -6.46
CA ASN A 96 1.65 4.55 -6.60
C ASN A 96 0.51 4.12 -5.68
N PHE A 97 0.13 4.99 -4.74
CA PHE A 97 -0.97 4.79 -3.82
C PHE A 97 -2.16 5.60 -4.29
N ARG A 98 -3.32 4.94 -4.34
CA ARG A 98 -4.61 5.59 -4.35
C ARG A 98 -5.46 5.11 -3.19
N TYR A 99 -6.33 5.98 -2.70
CA TYR A 99 -7.25 5.62 -1.65
C TYR A 99 -8.64 6.13 -1.94
N SER A 100 -9.64 5.41 -1.40
CA SER A 100 -11.03 5.82 -1.41
C SER A 100 -11.68 5.41 -0.08
N GLN A 101 -12.68 6.17 0.35
CA GLN A 101 -13.49 5.79 1.50
C GLN A 101 -14.54 4.75 1.06
N LEU A 102 -14.71 3.72 1.87
CA LEU A 102 -15.78 2.75 1.76
C LEU A 102 -16.86 3.03 2.83
N ASP A 103 -17.95 2.29 2.76
CA ASP A 103 -19.00 2.31 3.77
C ASP A 103 -18.46 1.99 5.18
N ASP A 104 -19.11 2.57 6.19
CA ASP A 104 -18.75 2.53 7.62
C ASP A 104 -17.36 3.12 7.94
N GLY A 105 -16.84 4.01 7.08
CA GLY A 105 -15.60 4.74 7.35
C GLY A 105 -14.32 3.90 7.19
N LYS A 106 -14.40 2.74 6.52
CA LYS A 106 -13.21 1.97 6.12
C LYS A 106 -12.52 2.68 4.96
N ILE A 107 -11.22 2.44 4.79
CA ILE A 107 -10.43 3.01 3.70
C ILE A 107 -9.91 1.87 2.83
N LEU A 108 -10.15 1.97 1.53
CA LEU A 108 -9.56 1.13 0.50
C LEU A 108 -8.28 1.78 -0.02
N PHE A 109 -7.19 1.03 -0.07
CA PHE A 109 -5.95 1.40 -0.73
C PHE A 109 -5.71 0.52 -1.96
N GLU A 110 -5.48 1.17 -3.09
CA GLU A 110 -5.03 0.56 -4.33
C GLU A 110 -3.57 0.92 -4.55
N ILE A 111 -2.72 -0.09 -4.75
CA ILE A 111 -1.27 0.07 -4.78
C ILE A 111 -0.71 -0.55 -6.05
N ILE A 112 0.04 0.22 -6.83
CA ILE A 112 0.68 -0.24 -8.06
C ILE A 112 2.20 -0.05 -7.95
N ASP A 113 2.96 -1.12 -8.17
CA ASP A 113 4.42 -1.02 -8.34
C ASP A 113 4.75 -0.37 -9.68
N ILE A 114 5.24 0.86 -9.63
CA ILE A 114 5.65 1.64 -10.80
C ILE A 114 7.18 1.77 -10.91
N SER A 115 7.94 0.96 -10.18
CA SER A 115 9.40 1.00 -10.17
C SER A 115 9.99 0.84 -11.56
N HIS A 116 9.46 -0.10 -12.35
CA HIS A 116 9.89 -0.34 -13.71
C HIS A 116 9.67 0.88 -14.62
N ARG A 117 8.49 1.53 -14.52
CA ARG A 117 8.16 2.74 -15.28
C ARG A 117 9.09 3.90 -14.94
N ILE A 118 9.52 4.02 -13.69
CA ILE A 118 10.46 5.06 -13.26
C ILE A 118 11.85 4.79 -13.82
N LYS A 119 12.34 3.55 -13.73
CA LYS A 119 13.66 3.16 -14.28
C LYS A 119 13.75 3.44 -15.78
N GLN A 120 12.75 2.99 -16.55
CA GLN A 120 12.69 3.25 -17.99
C GLN A 120 12.70 4.75 -18.33
N LYS A 121 11.96 5.57 -17.59
CA LYS A 121 11.94 7.03 -17.80
C LYS A 121 13.27 7.70 -17.46
N GLN A 122 14.08 7.11 -16.60
CA GLN A 122 15.42 7.63 -16.26
C GLN A 122 16.43 7.24 -17.33
N GLU A 123 16.36 6.02 -17.84
CA GLU A 123 17.22 5.53 -18.94
C GLU A 123 17.00 6.30 -20.24
N LEU A 124 15.76 6.63 -20.59
CA LEU A 124 15.43 7.42 -21.78
C LEU A 124 15.80 8.91 -21.69
N LYS A 125 16.19 9.39 -20.51
CA LYS A 125 16.62 10.78 -20.29
C LYS A 125 18.14 10.96 -20.33
N ASN A 126 18.88 9.86 -20.43
CA ASN A 126 20.32 9.82 -20.62
C ASN A 126 20.66 9.50 -22.07
#